data_AF-A0A0D9VBI3-F1
#
_entry.id   AF-A0A0D9VBI3-F1
#
_cell.length_a   1.000
_cell.length_b   1.000
_cell.length_c   1.000
_cell.angle_alpha   90.00
_cell.angle_beta   90.00
_cell.angle_gamma   90.00
#
_symmetry.space_group_name_H-M   'P 1'
#
loop_
_entity.id
_entity.type
_entity.pdbx_description
1 polymer ?
#
loop_
_entity_poly.entity_id
_entity_poly.type
_entity_poly.pdbx_seq_one_letter_code
_entity_poly.pdbx_strand_id
1 'polypeptide(L)'
;MSASCSTRPDTISATSRHCLVRCTALEELAIADFQLNKLLHQKEMQEIKRWWMDLGLAQEIPAARDEVQKWYVWMMTAIQGASLSRCRIELTKIVSFVYIVDDIFDIVGTHDELSCFTQAIKMWDLVAADSLPRYMRSCYSAMYTVTNSIAHIVTREHGVNPINHLKKAWAMLFDGCMTETKWLSAGQVPDSEEYLRNGVVT
;
A
#
# COMPACT_ATOMS: atom_id res chain seq x y z
N MET A 1 30.29 34.23 8.85
CA MET A 1 28.91 34.20 9.40
C MET A 1 28.38 32.79 9.24
N SER A 2 28.51 31.98 10.28
CA SER A 2 28.06 30.59 10.35
C SER A 2 26.61 30.59 10.84
N ALA A 3 25.70 30.09 10.02
CA ALA A 3 24.30 29.88 10.42
C ALA A 3 24.22 28.57 11.21
N SER A 4 23.92 28.67 12.51
CA SER A 4 23.60 27.53 13.36
C SER A 4 22.21 27.01 13.02
N CYS A 5 22.15 25.72 12.69
CA CYS A 5 20.91 24.99 12.47
C CYS A 5 20.19 24.81 13.81
N SER A 6 19.05 25.47 13.97
CA SER A 6 18.14 25.28 15.10
C SER A 6 17.46 23.91 14.97
N THR A 7 17.93 22.93 15.74
CA THR A 7 17.24 21.66 15.94
C THR A 7 15.86 21.90 16.56
N ARG A 8 14.80 21.43 15.87
CA ARG A 8 13.45 21.38 16.45
C ARG A 8 13.50 20.48 17.70
N PRO A 9 12.85 20.87 18.81
CA PRO A 9 12.79 20.02 19.99
C PRO A 9 11.95 18.78 19.70
N ASP A 10 12.51 17.61 20.03
CA ASP A 10 11.83 16.31 19.98
C ASP A 10 10.58 16.37 20.85
N THR A 11 9.45 15.92 20.31
CA THR A 11 8.11 15.99 20.95
C THR A 11 8.06 15.27 22.29
N ILE A 12 8.95 14.29 22.50
CA ILE A 12 9.16 13.56 23.77
C ILE A 12 9.64 14.51 24.89
N SER A 13 10.41 15.55 24.55
CA SER A 13 10.87 16.57 25.51
C SER A 13 9.82 17.66 25.80
N ALA A 14 8.83 17.82 24.91
CA ALA A 14 7.84 18.89 25.01
C ALA A 14 6.78 18.61 26.09
N THR A 15 6.49 17.33 26.36
CA THR A 15 5.61 16.89 27.45
C THR A 15 6.13 17.23 28.86
N SER A 16 7.38 17.66 29.00
CA SER A 16 8.01 17.93 30.30
C SER A 16 7.77 19.34 30.87
N ARG A 17 7.19 20.30 30.13
CA ARG A 17 7.17 21.71 30.57
C ARG A 17 5.93 22.15 31.35
N HIS A 18 4.90 21.30 31.48
CA HIS A 18 3.62 21.69 32.09
C HIS A 18 3.05 20.70 33.14
N CYS A 19 3.82 19.72 33.60
CA CYS A 19 3.39 18.80 34.66
C CYS A 19 4.28 18.96 35.90
N LEU A 20 3.69 19.32 37.03
CA LEU A 20 4.37 19.65 38.29
C LEU A 20 5.01 18.45 39.02
N VAL A 21 5.06 17.27 38.41
CA VAL A 21 5.88 16.13 38.85
C VAL A 21 6.45 15.43 37.63
N ARG A 22 7.73 15.67 37.31
CA ARG A 22 8.47 14.91 36.31
C ARG A 22 8.64 13.48 36.82
N CYS A 23 7.87 12.54 36.28
CA CYS A 23 7.98 11.13 36.62
C CYS A 23 9.07 10.47 35.77
N THR A 24 10.28 10.31 36.35
CA THR A 24 11.43 9.73 35.66
C THR A 24 11.15 8.33 35.11
N ALA A 25 10.37 7.51 35.83
CA ALA A 25 9.98 6.18 35.37
C ALA A 25 9.12 6.21 34.09
N LEU A 26 8.23 7.20 33.93
CA LEU A 26 7.44 7.38 32.71
C LEU A 26 8.31 7.87 31.54
N GLU A 27 9.29 8.73 31.81
CA GLU A 27 10.26 9.22 30.82
C GLU A 27 11.14 8.07 30.30
N GLU A 28 11.69 7.25 31.20
CA GLU A 28 12.47 6.07 30.85
C GLU A 28 11.66 5.06 30.04
N LEU A 29 10.41 4.81 30.44
CA LEU A 29 9.50 3.93 29.70
C LEU A 29 9.20 4.46 28.30
N ALA A 30 8.90 5.76 28.16
CA ALA A 30 8.62 6.37 26.87
C ALA A 30 9.83 6.31 25.92
N ILE A 31 11.05 6.54 26.45
CA ILE A 31 12.29 6.40 25.67
C ILE A 31 12.48 4.95 25.23
N ALA A 32 12.31 3.98 26.15
CA ALA A 32 12.47 2.57 25.83
C ALA A 32 11.46 2.09 24.76
N ASP A 33 10.18 2.47 24.89
CA ASP A 33 9.14 2.15 23.92
C ASP A 33 9.42 2.77 22.55
N PHE A 34 9.87 4.04 22.51
CA PHE A 34 10.27 4.68 21.26
C PHE A 34 11.42 3.92 20.56
N GLN A 35 12.45 3.52 21.30
CA GLN A 35 13.57 2.77 20.72
C GLN A 35 13.12 1.40 20.21
N LEU A 36 12.25 0.71 20.95
CA LEU A 36 11.71 -0.59 20.54
C LEU A 36 10.88 -0.48 19.25
N ASN A 37 9.95 0.46 19.19
CA ASN A 37 9.12 0.70 18.01
C ASN A 37 9.97 1.14 16.82
N LYS A 38 10.97 2.01 17.03
CA LYS A 38 11.91 2.41 15.98
C LYS A 38 12.65 1.21 15.38
N LEU A 39 13.20 0.33 16.21
CA LEU A 39 13.90 -0.87 15.75
C LEU A 39 12.96 -1.84 15.04
N LEU A 40 11.73 -1.99 15.52
CA LEU A 40 10.71 -2.80 14.87
C LEU A 40 10.39 -2.26 13.47
N HIS A 41 10.12 -0.97 13.34
CA HIS A 41 9.82 -0.35 12.05
C HIS A 41 10.99 -0.40 11.06
N GLN A 42 12.23 -0.34 11.54
CA GLN A 42 13.40 -0.53 10.70
C GLN A 42 13.49 -1.95 10.14
N LYS A 43 13.15 -2.96 10.95
CA LYS A 43 13.08 -4.37 10.49
C LYS A 43 11.97 -4.57 9.48
N GLU A 44 10.78 -4.03 9.74
CA GLU A 44 9.63 -4.06 8.82
C GLU A 44 10.01 -3.45 7.47
N MET A 45 10.63 -2.26 7.47
CA MET A 45 11.08 -1.60 6.24
C MET A 45 12.11 -2.43 5.47
N GLN A 46 13.06 -3.08 6.15
CA GLN A 46 14.06 -3.93 5.49
C GLN A 46 13.44 -5.18 4.86
N GLU A 47 12.40 -5.75 5.48
CA GLU A 47 11.65 -6.86 4.91
C GLU A 47 10.88 -6.43 3.66
N ILE A 48 10.14 -5.33 3.75
CA ILE A 48 9.36 -4.78 2.64
C ILE A 48 10.26 -4.42 1.47
N LYS A 49 11.41 -3.77 1.72
CA LYS A 49 12.36 -3.42 0.67
C LYS A 49 12.90 -4.67 -0.03
N ARG A 50 13.25 -5.73 0.71
CA ARG A 50 13.71 -6.99 0.10
C ARG A 50 12.61 -7.60 -0.77
N TRP A 51 11.41 -7.75 -0.21
CA TRP A 51 10.25 -8.24 -0.96
C TRP A 51 10.01 -7.46 -2.25
N TRP A 52 10.05 -6.13 -2.19
CA TRP A 52 9.82 -5.27 -3.34
C TRP A 52 10.90 -5.43 -4.42
N MET A 53 12.17 -5.51 -4.02
CA MET A 53 13.27 -5.77 -4.95
C MET A 53 13.16 -7.17 -5.59
N ASP A 54 12.78 -8.18 -4.80
CA ASP A 54 12.62 -9.56 -5.28
C ASP A 54 11.46 -9.70 -6.28
N LEU A 55 10.43 -8.85 -6.18
CA LEU A 55 9.34 -8.80 -7.15
C LEU A 55 9.76 -8.31 -8.53
N GLY A 56 10.77 -7.43 -8.62
CA GLY A 56 11.28 -6.90 -9.88
C GLY A 56 10.34 -5.99 -10.68
N LEU A 57 9.19 -5.60 -10.12
CA LEU A 57 8.17 -4.81 -10.84
C LEU A 57 8.65 -3.41 -11.23
N ALA A 58 9.51 -2.79 -10.41
CA ALA A 58 10.09 -1.48 -10.72
C ALA A 58 10.94 -1.51 -12.00
N GLN A 59 11.56 -2.65 -12.31
CA GLN A 59 12.33 -2.83 -13.55
C GLN A 59 11.43 -3.20 -14.74
N GLU A 60 10.33 -3.92 -14.51
CA GLU A 60 9.37 -4.28 -15.56
C GLU A 60 8.45 -3.13 -15.97
N ILE A 61 8.19 -2.19 -15.05
CA ILE A 61 7.30 -1.03 -15.26
C ILE A 61 8.05 0.26 -14.89
N PRO A 62 9.06 0.70 -15.67
CA PRO A 62 9.91 1.84 -15.29
C PRO A 62 9.18 3.17 -15.19
N ALA A 63 8.00 3.28 -15.82
CA ALA A 63 7.17 4.47 -15.76
C ALA A 63 6.38 4.60 -14.44
N ALA A 64 6.13 3.48 -13.75
CA ALA A 64 5.42 3.48 -12.48
C ALA A 64 6.32 3.96 -11.34
N ARG A 65 5.70 4.52 -10.31
CA ARG A 65 6.36 5.02 -9.10
C ARG A 65 7.05 3.85 -8.38
N ASP A 66 8.32 4.05 -8.02
CA ASP A 66 9.10 3.15 -7.17
C ASP A 66 9.34 3.80 -5.80
N GLU A 67 8.29 3.86 -4.98
CA GLU A 67 8.29 4.63 -3.73
C GLU A 67 7.88 3.79 -2.51
N VAL A 68 8.27 2.51 -2.48
CA VAL A 68 7.86 1.54 -1.43
C VAL A 68 8.11 2.01 0.00
N GLN A 69 9.14 2.83 0.22
CA GLN A 69 9.42 3.42 1.52
C GLN A 69 8.33 4.41 1.95
N LYS A 70 7.82 5.23 1.01
CA LYS A 70 6.73 6.17 1.30
C LYS A 70 5.43 5.42 1.58
N TRP A 71 5.15 4.37 0.80
CA TRP A 71 3.97 3.53 0.99
C TRP A 71 3.97 2.84 2.36
N TYR A 72 5.13 2.38 2.81
CA TYR A 72 5.29 1.87 4.18
C TYR A 72 5.05 2.94 5.25
N VAL A 73 5.54 4.16 5.05
CA VAL A 73 5.34 5.25 6.03
C VAL A 73 3.85 5.47 6.31
N TRP A 74 2.99 5.39 5.29
CA TRP A 74 1.53 5.44 5.48
C TRP A 74 1.00 4.34 6.40
N MET A 75 1.46 3.09 6.22
CA MET A 75 1.04 1.98 7.06
C MET A 75 1.57 2.09 8.49
N MET A 76 2.80 2.59 8.64
CA MET A 76 3.42 2.85 9.94
C MET A 76 2.67 3.91 10.73
N THR A 77 2.23 5.00 10.10
CA THR A 77 1.49 6.07 10.79
C THR A 77 0.04 5.69 11.07
N ALA A 78 -0.61 4.94 10.17
CA ALA A 78 -2.01 4.53 10.32
C ALA A 78 -2.23 3.39 11.33
N ILE A 79 -1.25 2.49 11.48
CA ILE A 79 -1.41 1.25 12.26
C ILE A 79 -0.36 1.20 13.37
N GLN A 80 -0.77 1.62 14.57
CA GLN A 80 0.12 1.71 15.73
C GLN A 80 0.13 0.42 16.56
N GLY A 81 1.24 0.20 17.29
CA GLY A 81 1.40 -0.93 18.20
C GLY A 81 2.28 -2.04 17.64
N ALA A 82 3.11 -2.61 18.50
CA ALA A 82 4.10 -3.63 18.12
C ALA A 82 3.45 -4.94 17.63
N SER A 83 2.30 -5.33 18.19
CA SER A 83 1.57 -6.54 17.81
C SER A 83 1.03 -6.51 16.38
N LEU A 84 0.91 -5.33 15.77
CA LEU A 84 0.39 -5.15 14.41
C LEU A 84 1.48 -5.09 13.33
N SER A 85 2.71 -5.48 13.68
CA SER A 85 3.87 -5.48 12.78
C SER A 85 3.61 -6.13 11.42
N ARG A 86 3.11 -7.36 11.45
CA ARG A 86 2.79 -8.11 10.23
C ARG A 86 1.65 -7.48 9.44
N CYS A 87 0.67 -6.90 10.12
CA CYS A 87 -0.42 -6.17 9.46
C CYS A 87 0.13 -5.01 8.62
N ARG A 88 1.07 -4.22 9.18
CA ARG A 88 1.77 -3.16 8.43
C ARG A 88 2.53 -3.70 7.23
N ILE A 89 3.26 -4.80 7.39
CA ILE A 89 4.02 -5.42 6.29
C ILE A 89 3.07 -5.85 5.16
N GLU A 90 2.06 -6.67 5.47
CA GLU A 90 1.15 -7.19 4.45
C GLU A 90 0.29 -6.11 3.78
N LEU A 91 -0.18 -5.11 4.54
CA LEU A 91 -0.91 -3.98 3.96
C LEU A 91 -0.02 -3.08 3.10
N THR A 92 1.25 -2.93 3.44
CA THR A 92 2.19 -2.19 2.57
C THR A 92 2.30 -2.86 1.21
N LYS A 93 2.30 -4.20 1.15
CA LYS A 93 2.31 -4.93 -0.12
C LYS A 93 1.07 -4.64 -0.96
N ILE A 94 -0.11 -4.65 -0.34
CA ILE A 94 -1.37 -4.31 -1.00
C ILE A 94 -1.35 -2.87 -1.52
N VAL A 95 -0.96 -1.90 -0.69
CA VAL A 95 -0.86 -0.48 -1.08
C VAL A 95 0.13 -0.29 -2.22
N SER A 96 1.25 -1.02 -2.21
CA SER A 96 2.23 -0.99 -3.31
C SER A 96 1.58 -1.38 -4.63
N PHE A 97 0.75 -2.43 -4.64
CA PHE A 97 0.03 -2.82 -5.85
C PHE A 97 -1.03 -1.81 -6.27
N VAL A 98 -1.73 -1.16 -5.33
CA VAL A 98 -2.69 -0.09 -5.66
C VAL A 98 -2.00 1.03 -6.44
N TYR A 99 -0.84 1.50 -5.97
CA TYR A 99 -0.07 2.54 -6.68
C TYR A 99 0.44 2.08 -8.06
N ILE A 100 0.88 0.83 -8.19
CA ILE A 100 1.30 0.30 -9.49
C ILE A 100 0.11 0.16 -10.45
N VAL A 101 -1.05 -0.28 -9.97
CA VAL A 101 -2.26 -0.38 -10.78
C VAL A 101 -2.70 1.01 -11.24
N ASP A 102 -2.72 2.00 -10.35
CA ASP A 102 -3.01 3.40 -10.66
C ASP A 102 -2.11 3.91 -11.80
N ASP A 103 -0.78 3.72 -11.69
CA ASP A 103 0.16 4.10 -12.75
C ASP A 103 -0.08 3.31 -14.05
N ILE A 104 -0.41 2.02 -13.96
CA ILE A 104 -0.73 1.23 -15.15
C ILE A 104 -1.95 1.82 -15.87
N PHE A 105 -3.01 2.22 -15.15
CA PHE A 105 -4.22 2.77 -15.75
C PHE A 105 -4.05 4.19 -16.29
N ASP A 106 -3.27 5.02 -15.61
CA ASP A 106 -3.14 6.45 -15.93
C ASP A 106 -2.08 6.75 -16.99
N ILE A 107 -0.96 6.01 -17.00
CA ILE A 107 0.23 6.39 -17.78
C ILE A 107 0.80 5.29 -18.67
N VAL A 108 0.55 4.01 -18.40
CA VAL A 108 1.23 2.91 -19.11
C VAL A 108 0.32 2.16 -20.09
N GLY A 109 -0.84 1.70 -19.61
CA GLY A 109 -1.66 0.71 -20.28
C GLY A 109 -2.48 1.30 -21.43
N THR A 110 -2.61 0.54 -22.51
CA THR A 110 -3.60 0.84 -23.56
C THR A 110 -4.99 0.37 -23.15
N HIS A 111 -6.04 0.95 -23.73
CA HIS A 111 -7.42 0.60 -23.37
C HIS A 111 -7.74 -0.91 -23.48
N ASP A 112 -7.23 -1.57 -24.52
CA ASP A 112 -7.42 -3.01 -24.73
C ASP A 112 -6.67 -3.83 -23.67
N GLU A 113 -5.43 -3.45 -23.33
CA GLU A 113 -4.66 -4.10 -22.28
C GLU A 113 -5.33 -3.94 -20.90
N LEU A 114 -5.80 -2.73 -20.57
CA LEU A 114 -6.51 -2.45 -19.32
C LEU A 114 -7.83 -3.24 -19.21
N SER A 115 -8.53 -3.40 -20.34
CA SER A 115 -9.73 -4.21 -20.42
C SER A 115 -9.44 -5.69 -20.14
N CYS A 116 -8.39 -6.23 -20.77
CA CYS A 116 -7.92 -7.59 -20.50
C CYS A 116 -7.47 -7.77 -19.03
N PHE A 117 -6.76 -6.79 -18.47
CA PHE A 117 -6.28 -6.84 -17.09
C PHE A 117 -7.45 -6.84 -16.09
N THR A 118 -8.46 -6.00 -16.33
CA THR A 118 -9.70 -5.96 -15.55
C THR A 118 -10.45 -7.29 -15.60
N GLN A 119 -10.55 -7.91 -16.78
CA GLN A 119 -11.17 -9.23 -16.90
C GLN A 119 -10.38 -10.32 -16.15
N ALA A 120 -9.05 -10.28 -16.20
CA ALA A 120 -8.21 -11.22 -15.47
C ALA A 120 -8.39 -11.12 -13.94
N ILE A 121 -8.54 -9.90 -13.41
CA ILE A 121 -8.87 -9.66 -11.99
C ILE A 121 -10.23 -10.23 -11.62
N LYS A 122 -11.25 -10.04 -12.48
CA LYS A 122 -12.59 -10.59 -12.24
C LYS A 122 -12.63 -12.11 -12.28
N MET A 123 -11.85 -12.74 -13.15
CA MET A 123 -11.73 -14.19 -13.22
C MET A 123 -10.96 -14.75 -12.00
N TRP A 124 -9.91 -14.05 -11.58
CA TRP A 124 -9.06 -14.43 -10.45
C TRP A 124 -8.53 -15.87 -10.54
N ASP A 125 -7.87 -16.15 -11.66
CA ASP A 125 -7.21 -17.41 -12.00
C ASP A 125 -5.83 -17.10 -12.59
N LEU A 126 -4.78 -17.84 -12.20
CA LEU A 126 -3.44 -17.64 -12.75
C LEU A 126 -3.39 -17.84 -14.27
N VAL A 127 -4.26 -18.67 -14.85
CA VAL A 127 -4.36 -18.85 -16.30
C VAL A 127 -4.81 -17.55 -17.00
N ALA A 128 -5.55 -16.68 -16.31
CA ALA A 128 -5.94 -15.36 -16.83
C ALA A 128 -4.73 -14.47 -17.16
N ALA A 129 -3.61 -14.71 -16.50
CA ALA A 129 -2.39 -13.93 -16.69
C ALA A 129 -1.74 -14.22 -18.05
N ASP A 130 -2.03 -15.37 -18.67
CA ASP A 130 -1.39 -15.79 -19.91
C ASP A 130 -1.77 -14.95 -21.12
N SER A 131 -2.95 -14.34 -21.09
CA SER A 131 -3.40 -13.38 -22.10
C SER A 131 -2.86 -11.95 -21.88
N LEU A 132 -2.21 -11.68 -20.76
CA LEU A 132 -1.71 -10.34 -20.45
C LEU A 132 -0.29 -10.11 -21.00
N PRO A 133 0.05 -8.85 -21.36
CA PRO A 133 1.42 -8.42 -21.60
C PRO A 133 2.31 -8.77 -20.41
N ARG A 134 3.62 -8.96 -20.66
CA ARG A 134 4.57 -9.45 -19.65
C ARG A 134 4.51 -8.67 -18.33
N TYR A 135 4.52 -7.33 -18.38
CA TYR A 135 4.54 -6.49 -17.18
C TYR A 135 3.23 -6.60 -16.37
N MET A 136 2.07 -6.63 -17.04
CA MET A 136 0.77 -6.83 -16.39
C MET A 136 0.64 -8.24 -15.81
N ARG A 137 1.19 -9.24 -16.50
CA ARG A 137 1.22 -10.63 -16.03
C ARG A 137 2.01 -10.76 -14.73
N SER A 138 3.20 -10.14 -14.67
CA SER A 138 4.01 -10.12 -13.45
C SER A 138 3.29 -9.40 -12.31
N CYS A 139 2.70 -8.23 -12.59
CA CYS A 139 1.91 -7.49 -11.62
C CYS A 139 0.72 -8.31 -11.09
N TYR A 140 -0.08 -8.89 -11.99
CA TYR A 140 -1.21 -9.76 -11.68
C TYR A 140 -0.80 -10.95 -10.82
N SER A 141 0.27 -11.66 -11.22
CA SER A 141 0.74 -12.86 -10.52
C SER A 141 1.21 -12.53 -9.10
N ALA A 142 1.89 -11.40 -8.93
CA ALA A 142 2.31 -10.89 -7.64
C ALA A 142 1.10 -10.53 -6.75
N MET A 143 0.13 -9.79 -7.30
CA MET A 143 -1.12 -9.45 -6.61
C MET A 143 -1.91 -10.68 -6.18
N TYR A 144 -2.08 -11.64 -7.09
CA TYR A 144 -2.75 -12.91 -6.82
C TYR A 144 -2.06 -13.64 -5.67
N THR A 145 -0.74 -13.79 -5.75
CA THR A 145 0.04 -14.53 -4.75
C THR A 145 -0.05 -13.89 -3.37
N VAL A 146 0.16 -12.57 -3.27
CA VAL A 146 0.12 -11.85 -1.99
C VAL A 146 -1.29 -11.87 -1.40
N THR A 147 -2.32 -11.61 -2.20
CA THR A 147 -3.70 -11.59 -1.72
C THR A 147 -4.15 -12.96 -1.23
N ASN A 148 -3.82 -14.04 -1.94
CA ASN A 148 -4.15 -15.40 -1.50
C ASN A 148 -3.33 -15.81 -0.25
N SER A 149 -2.07 -15.37 -0.14
CA SER A 149 -1.26 -15.56 1.06
C SER A 149 -1.90 -14.90 2.28
N ILE A 150 -2.33 -13.63 2.16
CA ILE A 150 -3.04 -12.91 3.22
C ILE A 150 -4.34 -13.63 3.60
N ALA A 151 -5.12 -14.09 2.61
CA ALA A 151 -6.34 -14.85 2.89
C ALA A 151 -6.05 -16.15 3.66
N HIS A 152 -4.99 -16.88 3.28
CA HIS A 152 -4.57 -18.09 3.98
C HIS A 152 -4.14 -17.80 5.42
N ILE A 153 -3.38 -16.71 5.63
CA ILE A 153 -2.95 -16.22 6.95
C ILE A 153 -4.17 -15.96 7.84
N VAL A 154 -5.14 -15.18 7.36
CA VAL A 154 -6.34 -14.82 8.12
C VAL A 154 -7.17 -16.06 8.42
N THR A 155 -7.29 -16.97 7.46
CA THR A 155 -8.00 -18.25 7.67
C THR A 155 -7.36 -19.06 8.78
N ARG A 156 -6.03 -19.15 8.80
CA ARG A 156 -5.29 -19.93 9.80
C ARG A 156 -5.41 -19.33 11.20
N GLU A 157 -5.40 -18.00 11.32
CA GLU A 157 -5.37 -17.31 12.61
C GLU A 157 -6.76 -17.01 13.19
N HIS A 158 -7.77 -16.86 12.34
CA HIS A 158 -9.11 -16.44 12.74
C HIS A 158 -10.23 -17.41 12.29
N GLY A 159 -9.90 -18.47 11.55
CA GLY A 159 -10.87 -19.47 11.09
C GLY A 159 -11.80 -19.00 9.97
N VAL A 160 -11.62 -17.77 9.46
CA VAL A 160 -12.48 -17.17 8.42
C VAL A 160 -11.64 -16.90 7.19
N ASN A 161 -12.10 -17.34 6.01
CA ASN A 161 -11.43 -17.08 4.75
C ASN A 161 -11.97 -15.79 4.08
N PRO A 162 -11.18 -14.71 4.02
CA PRO A 162 -11.64 -13.44 3.46
C PRO A 162 -11.51 -13.35 1.93
N ILE A 163 -11.06 -14.41 1.24
CA ILE A 163 -10.64 -14.31 -0.17
C ILE A 163 -11.71 -13.70 -1.08
N ASN A 164 -12.99 -14.04 -0.89
CA ASN A 164 -14.08 -13.49 -1.72
C ASN A 164 -14.26 -11.98 -1.52
N HIS A 165 -14.04 -11.47 -0.30
CA HIS A 165 -14.07 -10.04 -0.03
C HIS A 165 -12.87 -9.32 -0.67
N LEU A 166 -11.68 -9.92 -0.60
CA LEU A 166 -10.47 -9.36 -1.20
C LEU A 166 -10.56 -9.32 -2.73
N LYS A 167 -11.06 -10.40 -3.36
CA LYS A 167 -11.34 -10.45 -4.80
C LYS A 167 -12.31 -9.34 -5.21
N LYS A 168 -13.39 -9.17 -4.45
CA LYS A 168 -14.38 -8.12 -4.70
C LYS A 168 -13.77 -6.72 -4.59
N ALA A 169 -12.92 -6.48 -3.59
CA ALA A 169 -12.22 -5.20 -3.44
C ALA A 169 -11.33 -4.88 -4.66
N TRP A 170 -10.53 -5.84 -5.12
CA TRP A 170 -9.75 -5.68 -6.35
C TRP A 170 -10.61 -5.43 -7.58
N ALA A 171 -11.69 -6.19 -7.76
CA ALA A 171 -12.59 -6.00 -8.89
C ALA A 171 -13.25 -4.61 -8.88
N MET A 172 -13.65 -4.11 -7.70
CA MET A 172 -14.22 -2.76 -7.55
C MET A 172 -13.19 -1.68 -7.90
N LEU A 173 -11.94 -1.81 -7.42
CA LEU A 173 -10.85 -0.87 -7.77
C LEU A 173 -10.65 -0.81 -9.29
N PHE A 174 -10.51 -1.97 -9.94
CA PHE A 174 -10.30 -2.02 -11.40
C PHE A 174 -11.48 -1.47 -12.19
N ASP A 175 -12.72 -1.71 -11.75
CA ASP A 175 -13.91 -1.12 -12.37
C ASP A 175 -13.95 0.41 -12.21
N GLY A 176 -13.49 0.93 -11.06
CA GLY A 176 -13.35 2.36 -10.81
C GLY A 176 -12.29 2.99 -11.71
N CYS A 177 -11.08 2.42 -11.77
CA CYS A 177 -10.01 2.92 -12.64
C CYS A 177 -10.44 2.87 -14.12
N MET A 178 -11.11 1.80 -14.55
CA MET A 178 -11.65 1.67 -15.91
C MET A 178 -12.70 2.74 -16.24
N THR A 179 -13.48 3.17 -15.24
CA THR A 179 -14.44 4.25 -15.39
C THR A 179 -13.73 5.59 -15.64
N GLU A 180 -12.67 5.88 -14.88
CA GLU A 180 -11.85 7.08 -15.08
C GLU A 180 -11.14 7.07 -16.43
N THR A 181 -10.55 5.94 -16.85
CA THR A 181 -9.95 5.80 -18.17
C THR A 181 -10.97 6.08 -19.29
N LYS A 182 -12.21 5.62 -19.15
CA LYS A 182 -13.28 5.90 -20.13
C LYS A 182 -13.59 7.38 -20.20
N TRP A 183 -13.76 8.05 -19.06
CA TRP A 183 -14.00 9.50 -19.04
C TRP A 183 -12.87 10.26 -19.71
N LEU A 184 -11.61 9.94 -19.38
CA LEU A 184 -10.43 10.58 -19.95
C LEU A 184 -10.36 10.37 -21.47
N SER A 185 -10.53 9.14 -21.94
CA SER A 185 -10.45 8.80 -23.38
C SER A 185 -11.58 9.43 -24.21
N ALA A 186 -12.77 9.58 -23.64
CA ALA A 186 -13.92 10.19 -24.30
C ALA A 186 -13.93 11.73 -24.19
N GLY A 187 -13.02 12.33 -23.41
CA GLY A 187 -13.08 13.75 -23.05
C GLY A 187 -14.34 14.12 -22.26
N GLN A 188 -14.92 13.14 -21.55
CA GLN A 188 -16.14 13.33 -20.77
C GLN A 188 -15.79 13.92 -19.40
N VAL A 189 -16.51 14.96 -19.01
CA VAL A 189 -16.48 15.50 -17.66
C VAL A 189 -17.68 14.91 -16.90
N PRO A 190 -17.46 14.02 -15.91
CA PRO A 190 -18.55 13.49 -15.10
C PRO A 190 -19.18 14.58 -14.23
N ASP A 191 -20.43 14.38 -13.82
CA ASP A 191 -21.01 15.23 -12.78
C ASP A 191 -20.30 14.98 -11.44
N SER A 192 -20.41 15.92 -10.51
CA SER A 192 -19.69 15.84 -9.24
C SER A 192 -20.11 14.65 -8.37
N GLU A 193 -21.38 14.24 -8.43
CA GLU A 193 -21.88 13.11 -7.64
C GLU A 193 -21.35 11.79 -8.19
N GLU A 194 -21.35 11.63 -9.52
CA GLU A 194 -20.76 10.50 -10.21
C GLU A 194 -19.24 10.41 -9.98
N TYR A 195 -18.53 11.53 -10.10
CA TYR A 195 -17.09 11.60 -9.84
C TYR A 195 -16.76 11.18 -8.40
N LEU A 196 -17.46 11.75 -7.41
CA LEU A 196 -17.23 11.42 -6.00
C LEU A 196 -17.60 9.97 -5.68
N ARG A 197 -18.64 9.42 -6.30
CA ARG A 197 -19.02 8.01 -6.12
C ARG A 197 -17.93 7.07 -6.62
N ASN A 198 -17.26 7.43 -7.73
CA ASN A 198 -16.12 6.65 -8.23
C ASN A 198 -14.87 6.86 -7.37
N GLY A 199 -14.53 8.11 -7.04
CA GLY A 199 -13.34 8.48 -6.25
C GLY A 199 -13.37 8.10 -4.77
N VAL A 200 -14.42 7.42 -4.29
CA VAL A 200 -14.38 6.72 -2.99
C VAL A 200 -13.72 5.34 -3.14
N VAL A 201 -13.70 4.80 -4.36
CA VAL A 201 -13.14 3.49 -4.70
C VAL A 201 -11.72 3.63 -5.27
N THR A 202 -11.48 4.63 -6.11
CA THR A 202 -10.19 5.01 -6.71
C THR A 202 -9.47 6.06 -5.88
#